data_AF-A0A679J586-F1
#
_entry.id   AF-A0A679J586-F1
#
_cell.length_a   1.000
_cell.length_b   1.000
_cell.length_c   1.000
_cell.angle_alpha   90.00
_cell.angle_beta   90.00
_cell.angle_gamma   90.00
#
_symmetry.space_group_name_H-M   'P 1'
#
loop_
_entity.id
_entity.type
_entity.pdbx_description
1 polymer ?
#
loop_
_entity_poly.entity_id
_entity_poly.type
_entity_poly.pdbx_seq_one_letter_code
_entity_poly.pdbx_strand_id
1 'polypeptide(L)'
;MFLKFTAPLLLAATLATPALAQTTTRPPTMLIHGNYCGPGNNAPLPPIDALDAACARHDACTPDGGLPSKACNLRLQREAALVSRDTRQSDDLRSLAGLISVTASMMLADTAPRSTPTAAATPVSHDVVSPEAQGGPDARAVSPGEDGEDAE
;
A
#
# COMPACT_ATOMS: atom_id res chain seq x y z
N MET A 1 53.35 -0.60 41.98
CA MET A 1 51.95 -0.25 42.31
C MET A 1 51.14 -0.13 41.02
N PHE A 2 50.96 -1.22 40.26
CA PHE A 2 50.21 -1.21 38.98
C PHE A 2 49.14 -2.31 38.89
N LEU A 3 48.99 -3.11 39.95
CA LEU A 3 48.08 -4.25 40.02
C LEU A 3 46.71 -3.90 40.63
N LYS A 4 46.25 -2.66 40.48
CA LYS A 4 44.96 -2.18 41.03
C LYS A 4 44.00 -1.60 39.98
N PHE A 5 44.44 -1.44 38.73
CA PHE A 5 43.62 -0.84 37.66
C PHE A 5 43.19 -1.83 36.57
N THR A 6 43.55 -3.11 36.67
CA THR A 6 43.14 -4.15 35.71
C THR A 6 41.71 -4.63 35.92
N ALA A 7 41.19 -4.56 37.16
CA ALA A 7 39.84 -4.99 37.51
C ALA A 7 38.70 -4.15 36.87
N PRO A 8 38.72 -2.80 36.86
CA PRO A 8 37.63 -2.02 36.26
C PRO A 8 37.66 -2.05 34.72
N LEU A 9 38.83 -2.23 34.11
CA LEU A 9 38.98 -2.31 32.65
C LEU A 9 38.37 -3.60 32.08
N LEU A 10 38.55 -4.73 32.80
CA LEU A 10 37.91 -6.00 32.46
C LEU A 10 36.39 -5.97 32.66
N LEU A 11 35.90 -5.21 33.65
CA LEU A 11 34.47 -5.07 33.91
C LEU A 11 33.74 -4.18 32.88
N ALA A 12 34.42 -3.19 32.30
CA ALA A 12 33.87 -2.37 31.22
C ALA A 12 33.78 -3.13 29.89
N ALA A 13 34.71 -4.06 29.63
CA ALA A 13 34.73 -4.86 28.41
C ALA A 13 33.59 -5.90 28.35
N THR A 14 33.01 -6.31 29.47
CA THR A 14 31.91 -7.29 29.52
C THR A 14 30.51 -6.68 29.36
N LEU A 15 30.38 -5.35 29.39
CA LEU A 15 29.10 -4.64 29.19
C LEU A 15 28.85 -4.23 27.73
N ALA A 16 29.86 -4.30 26.86
CA ALA A 16 29.74 -3.95 25.44
C ALA A 16 29.30 -5.12 24.54
N THR A 17 29.30 -6.35 25.06
CA THR A 17 28.95 -7.58 24.31
C THR A 17 27.45 -7.78 23.98
N PRO A 18 26.43 -7.30 24.73
CA PRO A 18 25.04 -7.62 24.39
C PRO A 18 24.51 -6.83 23.18
N ALA A 19 25.22 -5.79 22.71
CA ALA A 19 24.78 -4.98 21.57
C ALA A 19 24.87 -5.72 20.22
N LEU A 20 25.77 -6.69 20.06
CA LEU A 20 25.91 -7.48 18.82
C LEU A 20 24.98 -8.70 18.75
N ALA A 21 24.28 -9.01 19.84
CA ALA A 21 23.33 -10.12 19.93
C ALA A 21 21.87 -9.67 19.71
N GLN A 22 21.64 -8.42 19.25
CA GLN A 22 20.33 -8.02 18.76
C GLN A 22 20.04 -8.79 17.47
N THR A 23 19.58 -10.03 17.61
CA THR A 23 18.74 -10.66 16.61
C THR A 23 17.65 -9.66 16.31
N THR A 24 17.71 -9.05 15.12
CA THR A 24 16.54 -8.37 14.55
C THR A 24 15.41 -9.37 14.67
N THR A 25 14.52 -9.17 15.63
CA THR A 25 13.29 -9.95 15.76
C THR A 25 12.47 -9.56 14.55
N ARG A 26 12.70 -10.26 13.43
CA ARG A 26 11.86 -10.14 12.26
C ARG A 26 10.45 -10.54 12.72
N PRO A 27 9.44 -9.68 12.54
CA PRO A 27 8.08 -10.05 12.88
C PRO A 27 7.72 -11.37 12.17
N PRO A 28 6.89 -12.22 12.80
CA PRO A 28 6.52 -13.51 12.22
C PRO A 28 5.90 -13.31 10.83
N THR A 29 6.29 -14.16 9.88
CA THR A 29 5.76 -14.14 8.52
C THR A 29 4.33 -14.67 8.51
N MET A 30 3.41 -13.93 7.89
CA MET A 30 2.00 -14.31 7.74
C MET A 30 1.64 -14.31 6.27
N LEU A 31 2.06 -15.36 5.58
CA LEU A 31 1.90 -15.47 4.13
C LEU A 31 0.54 -16.09 3.80
N ILE A 32 -0.17 -15.40 2.91
CA ILE A 32 -1.41 -15.89 2.31
C ILE A 32 -1.07 -16.82 1.14
N HIS A 33 0.06 -16.56 0.48
CA HIS A 33 0.52 -17.33 -0.67
C HIS A 33 2.02 -17.20 -0.90
N GLY A 34 2.63 -18.29 -1.37
CA GLY A 34 4.03 -18.31 -1.78
C GLY A 34 5.02 -17.88 -0.70
N ASN A 35 6.05 -17.14 -1.12
CA ASN A 35 7.13 -16.66 -0.27
C ASN A 35 6.99 -15.18 0.09
N TYR A 36 6.13 -14.42 -0.60
CA TYR A 36 6.11 -12.96 -0.52
C TYR A 36 4.72 -12.34 -0.35
N CYS A 37 3.62 -13.07 -0.58
CA CYS A 37 2.29 -12.46 -0.46
C CYS A 37 1.79 -12.45 0.99
N GLY A 38 2.13 -11.41 1.75
CA GLY A 38 1.62 -11.15 3.10
C GLY A 38 2.55 -10.28 3.95
N PRO A 39 2.24 -10.03 5.24
CA PRO A 39 3.18 -9.38 6.14
C PRO A 39 4.45 -10.21 6.37
N GLY A 40 5.62 -9.59 6.12
CA GLY A 40 6.90 -10.29 6.09
C GLY A 40 7.09 -11.09 4.79
N ASN A 41 8.21 -11.81 4.66
CA ASN A 41 8.46 -12.70 3.52
C ASN A 41 9.56 -13.72 3.84
N ASN A 42 9.72 -14.70 2.97
CA ASN A 42 10.74 -15.74 3.06
C ASN A 42 11.98 -15.42 2.20
N ALA A 43 12.28 -14.14 1.93
CA ALA A 43 13.51 -13.78 1.22
C ALA A 43 14.74 -14.41 1.92
N PRO A 44 15.71 -14.96 1.17
CA PRO A 44 15.92 -14.78 -0.28
C PRO A 44 15.35 -15.91 -1.17
N LEU A 45 14.37 -16.70 -0.73
CA LEU A 45 13.80 -17.76 -1.57
C LEU A 45 13.22 -17.20 -2.89
N PRO A 46 13.32 -17.91 -4.02
CA PRO A 46 12.73 -17.44 -5.27
C PRO A 46 11.19 -17.44 -5.19
N PRO A 47 10.52 -16.54 -5.91
CA PRO A 47 9.07 -16.60 -6.06
C PRO A 47 8.63 -17.91 -6.71
N ILE A 48 7.52 -18.47 -6.27
CA ILE A 48 7.05 -19.79 -6.76
C ILE A 48 6.14 -19.71 -7.99
N ASP A 49 5.54 -18.55 -8.25
CA ASP A 49 4.71 -18.28 -9.43
C ASP A 49 4.65 -16.78 -9.78
N ALA A 50 3.81 -16.43 -10.76
CA ALA A 50 3.67 -15.06 -11.26
C ALA A 50 3.06 -14.08 -10.23
N LEU A 51 2.15 -14.55 -9.36
CA LEU A 51 1.56 -13.72 -8.31
C LEU A 51 2.57 -13.48 -7.20
N ASP A 52 3.26 -14.52 -6.77
CA ASP A 52 4.32 -14.43 -5.76
C ASP A 52 5.47 -13.52 -6.25
N ALA A 53 5.79 -13.55 -7.56
CA ALA A 53 6.77 -12.65 -8.14
C ALA A 53 6.31 -11.17 -8.14
N ALA A 54 5.01 -10.90 -8.24
CA ALA A 54 4.47 -9.54 -8.08
C ALA A 54 4.59 -9.08 -6.62
N CYS A 55 4.26 -9.96 -5.66
CA CYS A 55 4.44 -9.68 -4.24
C CYS A 55 5.93 -9.43 -3.89
N ALA A 56 6.86 -10.22 -4.42
CA ALA A 56 8.29 -10.02 -4.20
C ALA A 56 8.79 -8.64 -4.69
N ARG A 57 8.28 -8.16 -5.82
CA ARG A 57 8.59 -6.81 -6.34
C ARG A 57 7.95 -5.71 -5.50
N HIS A 58 6.80 -5.96 -4.89
CA HIS A 58 6.14 -5.04 -3.96
C HIS A 58 6.91 -4.90 -2.65
N ASP A 59 7.37 -6.01 -2.08
CA ASP A 59 8.23 -6.01 -0.89
C ASP A 59 9.55 -5.27 -1.14
N ALA A 60 10.19 -5.53 -2.28
CA ALA A 60 11.42 -4.84 -2.67
C ALA A 60 11.21 -3.33 -2.94
N CYS A 61 9.97 -2.90 -3.22
CA CYS A 61 9.61 -1.48 -3.34
C CYS A 61 9.60 -0.77 -1.97
N THR A 62 9.64 -1.52 -0.86
CA THR A 62 9.56 -1.03 0.51
C THR A 62 10.77 -1.51 1.35
N PRO A 63 12.00 -1.10 1.00
CA PRO A 63 13.23 -1.71 1.52
C PRO A 63 13.44 -1.58 3.04
N ASP A 64 12.82 -0.59 3.68
CA ASP A 64 13.03 -0.30 5.11
C ASP A 64 12.05 -1.05 6.05
N GLY A 65 11.23 -1.96 5.50
CA GLY A 65 10.19 -2.66 6.28
C GLY A 65 9.06 -1.74 6.78
N GLY A 66 8.99 -0.51 6.24
CA GLY A 66 7.92 0.45 6.49
C GLY A 66 6.62 0.10 5.76
N LEU A 67 5.66 1.01 5.79
CA LEU A 67 4.43 0.85 5.02
C LEU A 67 4.70 1.08 3.53
N PRO A 68 4.12 0.28 2.62
CA PRO A 68 4.30 0.46 1.20
C PRO A 68 3.69 1.78 0.73
N SER A 69 4.42 2.50 -0.13
CA SER A 69 3.91 3.74 -0.73
C SER A 69 2.72 3.47 -1.64
N LYS A 70 1.93 4.52 -1.90
CA LYS A 70 0.85 4.47 -2.91
C LYS A 70 1.32 3.98 -4.27
N ALA A 71 2.53 4.37 -4.70
CA ALA A 71 3.11 3.93 -5.96
C ALA A 71 3.41 2.43 -5.96
N CYS A 72 3.94 1.89 -4.85
CA CYS A 72 4.17 0.45 -4.68
C CYS A 72 2.83 -0.31 -4.73
N ASN A 73 1.80 0.18 -4.04
CA ASN A 73 0.48 -0.45 -4.01
C ASN A 73 -0.21 -0.43 -5.39
N LEU A 74 -0.11 0.68 -6.14
CA LEU A 74 -0.61 0.73 -7.53
C LEU A 74 0.11 -0.26 -8.45
N ARG A 75 1.42 -0.44 -8.27
CA ARG A 75 2.18 -1.42 -9.05
C ARG A 75 1.69 -2.84 -8.75
N LEU A 76 1.57 -3.20 -7.48
CA LEU A 76 1.06 -4.51 -7.06
C LEU A 76 -0.35 -4.76 -7.63
N GLN A 77 -1.23 -3.77 -7.52
CA GLN A 77 -2.59 -3.84 -8.05
C GLN A 77 -2.61 -4.18 -9.55
N ARG A 78 -1.81 -3.47 -10.37
CA ARG A 78 -1.73 -3.72 -11.81
C ARG A 78 -1.17 -5.10 -12.14
N GLU A 79 -0.08 -5.49 -11.48
CA GLU A 79 0.58 -6.77 -11.73
C GLU A 79 -0.32 -7.95 -11.34
N ALA A 80 -0.95 -7.91 -10.16
CA ALA A 80 -1.90 -8.93 -9.72
C ALA A 80 -3.16 -8.99 -10.62
N ALA A 81 -3.65 -7.84 -11.12
CA ALA A 81 -4.76 -7.80 -12.07
C ALA A 81 -4.42 -8.48 -13.41
N LEU A 82 -3.16 -8.42 -13.88
CA LEU A 82 -2.73 -9.16 -15.07
C LEU A 82 -2.77 -10.67 -14.81
N VAL A 83 -2.27 -11.14 -13.65
CA VAL A 83 -2.31 -12.56 -13.28
C VAL A 83 -3.76 -13.07 -13.17
N SER A 84 -4.67 -12.28 -12.59
CA SER A 84 -6.08 -12.68 -12.45
C SER A 84 -6.79 -12.97 -13.78
N ARG A 85 -6.33 -12.33 -14.87
CA ARG A 85 -6.90 -12.47 -16.22
C ARG A 85 -6.15 -13.47 -17.10
N ASP A 86 -5.02 -14.01 -16.64
CA ASP A 86 -4.22 -14.97 -17.41
C ASP A 86 -4.84 -16.37 -17.35
N THR A 87 -5.40 -16.82 -18.46
CA THR A 87 -6.05 -18.13 -18.59
C THR A 87 -5.08 -19.31 -18.53
N ARG A 88 -3.76 -19.06 -18.52
CA ARG A 88 -2.75 -20.10 -18.30
C ARG A 88 -2.58 -20.46 -16.82
N GLN A 89 -3.07 -19.62 -15.91
CA GLN A 89 -3.00 -19.83 -14.46
C GLN A 89 -4.20 -20.66 -13.98
N SER A 90 -4.07 -21.34 -12.85
CA SER A 90 -5.20 -22.04 -12.21
C SER A 90 -6.26 -21.06 -11.73
N ASP A 91 -7.52 -21.50 -11.70
CA ASP A 91 -8.64 -20.64 -11.28
C ASP A 91 -8.51 -20.14 -9.83
N ASP A 92 -7.95 -20.96 -8.93
CA ASP A 92 -7.65 -20.55 -7.56
C ASP A 92 -6.61 -19.42 -7.52
N LEU A 93 -5.52 -19.55 -8.29
CA LEU A 93 -4.47 -18.53 -8.35
C LEU A 93 -4.99 -17.24 -8.98
N ARG A 94 -5.83 -17.34 -10.02
CA ARG A 94 -6.49 -16.19 -10.64
C ARG A 94 -7.41 -15.45 -9.67
N SER A 95 -8.20 -16.21 -8.90
CA SER A 95 -9.13 -15.67 -7.89
C SER A 95 -8.38 -14.97 -6.77
N LEU A 96 -7.32 -15.61 -6.26
CA LEU A 96 -6.44 -15.03 -5.26
C LEU A 96 -5.75 -13.75 -5.78
N ALA A 97 -5.24 -13.77 -7.02
CA ALA A 97 -4.64 -12.60 -7.64
C ALA A 97 -5.64 -11.43 -7.76
N GLY A 98 -6.91 -11.73 -8.05
CA GLY A 98 -8.00 -10.76 -8.02
C GLY A 98 -8.18 -10.13 -6.64
N LEU A 99 -8.21 -10.95 -5.58
CA LEU A 99 -8.30 -10.47 -4.20
C LEU A 99 -7.10 -9.59 -3.80
N ILE A 100 -5.89 -9.99 -4.16
CA ILE A 100 -4.66 -9.21 -3.91
C ILE A 100 -4.72 -7.87 -4.66
N SER A 101 -5.17 -7.87 -5.91
CA SER A 101 -5.37 -6.64 -6.69
C SER A 101 -6.34 -5.67 -6.02
N VAL A 102 -7.51 -6.17 -5.56
CA VAL A 102 -8.51 -5.35 -4.87
C VAL A 102 -7.94 -4.81 -3.56
N THR A 103 -7.31 -5.66 -2.75
CA THR A 103 -6.73 -5.25 -1.47
C THR A 103 -5.65 -4.17 -1.67
N ALA A 104 -4.77 -4.34 -2.66
CA ALA A 104 -3.76 -3.35 -3.00
C ALA A 104 -4.37 -1.99 -3.43
N SER A 105 -5.55 -2.01 -4.07
CA SER A 105 -6.29 -0.78 -4.42
C SER A 105 -6.90 -0.05 -3.22
N MET A 106 -7.20 -0.77 -2.12
CA MET A 106 -7.75 -0.18 -0.90
C MET A 106 -6.65 0.47 -0.04
N MET A 107 -5.39 0.03 -0.19
CA MET A 107 -4.23 0.52 0.57
C MET A 107 -3.56 1.74 -0.08
N LEU A 108 -4.24 2.47 -0.97
CA LEU A 108 -3.69 3.61 -1.73
C LEU A 108 -3.56 4.92 -0.93
N ALA A 109 -3.72 4.89 0.39
CA ALA A 109 -3.64 6.08 1.23
C ALA A 109 -2.20 6.63 1.31
N ASP A 110 -2.05 7.93 1.10
CA ASP A 110 -0.80 8.64 1.37
C ASP A 110 -0.60 8.76 2.88
N THR A 111 0.42 8.09 3.42
CA THR A 111 1.04 8.46 4.70
C THR A 111 2.16 9.47 4.49
N ALA A 112 1.99 10.39 3.53
CA ALA A 112 2.86 11.56 3.47
C ALA A 112 2.50 12.45 4.68
N PRO A 113 3.48 12.96 5.45
CA PRO A 113 3.18 14.07 6.34
C PRO A 113 2.62 15.19 5.46
N ARG A 114 1.38 15.59 5.75
CA ARG A 114 0.68 16.68 5.07
C ARG A 114 1.61 17.89 5.14
N SER A 115 2.32 18.21 4.05
CA SER A 115 3.07 19.46 3.95
C SER A 115 2.04 20.55 4.23
N THR A 116 2.24 21.27 5.32
CA THR A 116 1.40 22.41 5.66
C THR A 116 1.40 23.35 4.46
N PRO A 117 0.24 23.72 3.90
CA PRO A 117 0.23 24.76 2.90
C PRO A 117 0.78 26.01 3.59
N THR A 118 1.96 26.46 3.15
CA THR A 118 2.37 27.85 3.39
C THR A 118 1.27 28.68 2.76
N ALA A 119 0.44 29.28 3.60
CA ALA A 119 -0.56 30.23 3.17
C ALA A 119 0.19 31.49 2.71
N ALA A 120 0.66 31.48 1.46
CA ALA A 120 0.96 32.71 0.76
C ALA A 120 -0.40 33.36 0.44
N ALA A 121 -0.89 34.15 1.37
CA ALA A 121 -2.06 34.99 1.18
C ALA A 121 -1.78 35.95 0.01
N THR A 122 -2.36 35.66 -1.14
CA THR A 122 -2.53 36.64 -2.21
C THR A 122 -3.78 37.44 -1.88
N PRO A 123 -3.71 38.79 -1.77
CA PRO A 123 -4.90 39.59 -1.55
C PRO A 123 -5.73 39.59 -2.83
N VAL A 124 -6.88 38.93 -2.81
CA VAL A 124 -7.88 38.99 -3.89
C VAL A 124 -8.67 40.28 -3.71
N SER A 125 -8.41 41.28 -4.57
CA SER A 125 -9.31 42.43 -4.73
C SER A 125 -10.59 41.95 -5.39
N HIS A 126 -11.71 42.24 -4.75
CA HIS A 126 -13.05 41.88 -5.18
C HIS A 126 -13.72 43.13 -5.76
N ASP A 127 -13.53 43.35 -7.07
CA ASP A 127 -14.45 44.17 -7.84
C ASP A 127 -15.69 43.32 -8.13
N VAL A 128 -16.73 43.54 -7.34
CA VAL A 128 -18.06 42.98 -7.53
C VAL A 128 -18.73 43.71 -8.68
N VAL A 129 -18.75 43.10 -9.87
CA VAL A 129 -19.74 43.42 -10.91
C VAL A 129 -20.81 42.33 -10.88
N SER A 130 -22.02 42.72 -10.47
CA SER A 130 -23.24 41.92 -10.60
C SER A 130 -23.65 41.81 -12.07
N PRO A 131 -24.08 40.63 -12.54
CA PRO A 131 -25.00 40.53 -13.65
C PRO A 131 -26.42 40.32 -13.12
N GLU A 132 -27.28 41.28 -13.40
CA GLU A 132 -28.73 41.16 -13.27
C GLU A 132 -29.28 40.08 -14.22
N ALA A 133 -30.44 39.56 -13.82
CA ALA A 133 -31.14 38.43 -14.39
C ALA A 133 -31.71 38.65 -15.80
N GLN A 134 -31.66 37.59 -16.61
CA GLN A 134 -32.54 37.27 -17.75
C GLN A 134 -32.45 35.74 -17.91
N GLY A 135 -33.47 34.91 -17.94
CA GLY A 135 -34.91 35.11 -18.03
C GLY A 135 -35.49 33.89 -18.76
N GLY A 136 -36.08 32.95 -18.01
CA GLY A 136 -37.22 32.13 -18.44
C GLY A 136 -36.98 30.83 -19.26
N PRO A 137 -37.96 29.90 -19.22
CA PRO A 137 -37.77 28.47 -19.48
C PRO A 137 -38.38 28.01 -20.81
N ASP A 138 -37.93 26.87 -21.33
CA ASP A 138 -38.79 26.05 -22.20
C ASP A 138 -38.80 24.60 -21.72
N ALA A 139 -40.03 24.15 -21.53
CA ALA A 139 -40.44 22.85 -21.04
C ALA A 139 -40.76 21.91 -22.20
N ARG A 140 -41.01 20.65 -21.80
CA ARG A 140 -41.69 19.53 -22.49
C ARG A 140 -40.74 18.48 -23.05
N ALA A 141 -40.98 17.18 -22.84
CA ALA A 141 -42.07 16.51 -22.14
C ALA A 141 -41.81 14.99 -22.10
N VAL A 142 -42.21 14.35 -20.99
CA VAL A 142 -43.04 13.11 -20.94
C VAL A 142 -42.35 11.74 -21.21
N SER A 143 -42.10 11.02 -20.11
CA SER A 143 -42.17 9.53 -19.91
C SER A 143 -43.62 9.01 -20.14
N PRO A 144 -44.06 7.72 -20.04
CA PRO A 144 -43.54 6.59 -19.22
C PRO A 144 -43.82 5.13 -19.73
N GLY A 145 -43.46 4.13 -18.89
CA GLY A 145 -44.21 2.86 -18.68
C GLY A 145 -43.83 1.65 -19.57
N GLU A 146 -43.90 0.37 -19.18
CA GLU A 146 -44.53 -0.35 -18.05
C GLU A 146 -43.85 -1.75 -17.87
N ASP A 147 -43.68 -2.22 -16.62
CA ASP A 147 -44.09 -3.52 -16.02
C ASP A 147 -44.50 -4.66 -17.00
N GLY A 148 -44.09 -5.93 -16.92
CA GLY A 148 -43.96 -6.89 -15.82
C GLY A 148 -44.85 -8.11 -16.19
N GLU A 149 -44.38 -9.37 -16.15
CA GLU A 149 -45.28 -10.55 -16.12
C GLU A 149 -44.54 -11.86 -15.74
N ASP A 150 -45.16 -12.62 -14.85
CA ASP A 150 -44.83 -13.96 -14.37
C ASP A 150 -45.32 -15.08 -15.33
N ALA A 151 -44.91 -16.33 -15.02
CA ALA A 151 -45.46 -17.63 -15.42
C ALA A 151 -45.06 -18.26 -16.78
N GLU A 152 -44.25 -19.32 -16.74
CA GLU A 152 -44.66 -20.75 -16.86
C GLU A 152 -43.54 -21.69 -16.36
#